data_AF-A0A1E3X8X7-F1
#
_entry.id   AF-A0A1E3X8X7-F1
#
_cell.length_a   1.000
_cell.length_b   1.000
_cell.length_c   1.000
_cell.angle_alpha   90.00
_cell.angle_beta   90.00
_cell.angle_gamma   90.00
#
_symmetry.space_group_name_H-M   'P 1'
#
loop_
_entity.id
_entity.type
_entity.pdbx_description
1 polymer ?
#
loop_
_entity_poly.entity_id
_entity_poly.type
_entity_poly.pdbx_seq_one_letter_code
_entity_poly.pdbx_strand_id
1 'polypeptide(L)'
;MEEAPFELKSIVDFLNRQMERSEVLIVEAKQYEHNGMRVIVPSLFGYTEEARRIKKNITVNTDDRRKWNEQFFLDEIKSKLEPSEWQAIWKLYEFCVSRGCIIKWGTGKQTGSYSIVIPNLFQKSIISVFSNGKLTLNFGWLEGHEIIEHFRDDLAHKIRETLNVSIPEHLSRKYPSLSISEWSPKCDILIAIMEALFKKYMEIKS
;
A
#
# COMPACT_ATOMS: atom_id res chain seq x y z
N MET A 1 -16.77 -35.99 -28.75
CA MET A 1 -16.46 -34.56 -28.92
C MET A 1 -17.46 -33.82 -28.05
N GLU A 2 -17.02 -33.17 -26.99
CA GLU A 2 -17.92 -32.39 -26.12
C GLU A 2 -17.35 -30.97 -26.08
N GLU A 3 -17.74 -30.18 -27.07
CA GLU A 3 -17.57 -28.73 -27.02
C GLU A 3 -18.67 -28.17 -26.13
N ALA A 4 -18.40 -27.14 -25.32
CA ALA A 4 -19.47 -26.55 -24.54
C ALA A 4 -20.55 -26.02 -25.51
N PRO A 5 -21.82 -26.48 -25.39
CA PRO A 5 -22.93 -26.03 -26.21
C PRO A 5 -23.00 -24.50 -26.27
N PHE A 6 -23.39 -23.95 -27.42
CA PHE A 6 -23.48 -22.51 -27.63
C PHE A 6 -24.40 -21.84 -26.59
N GLU A 7 -25.40 -22.59 -26.12
CA GLU A 7 -26.33 -22.25 -25.05
C GLU A 7 -25.60 -22.02 -23.72
N LEU A 8 -24.62 -22.86 -23.37
CA LEU A 8 -23.82 -22.70 -22.14
C LEU A 8 -22.90 -21.49 -22.22
N LYS A 9 -22.29 -21.23 -23.39
CA LYS A 9 -21.49 -20.01 -23.62
C LYS A 9 -22.35 -18.74 -23.54
N SER A 10 -23.57 -18.80 -24.06
CA SER A 10 -24.56 -17.70 -23.99
C SER A 10 -25.05 -17.45 -22.57
N ILE A 11 -25.28 -18.51 -21.78
CA ILE A 11 -25.61 -18.39 -20.35
C ILE A 11 -24.45 -17.75 -19.58
N VAL A 12 -23.20 -18.13 -19.87
CA VAL A 12 -22.04 -17.53 -19.20
C VAL A 12 -21.87 -16.06 -19.58
N ASP A 13 -22.13 -15.67 -20.83
CA ASP A 13 -22.13 -14.26 -21.21
C ASP A 13 -23.26 -13.49 -20.52
N PHE A 14 -24.48 -14.04 -20.50
CA PHE A 14 -25.63 -13.46 -19.80
C PHE A 14 -25.35 -13.28 -18.30
N LEU A 15 -24.85 -14.32 -17.63
CA LEU A 15 -24.46 -14.28 -16.23
C LEU A 15 -23.37 -13.23 -15.99
N ASN A 16 -22.34 -13.18 -16.82
CA ASN A 16 -21.27 -12.19 -16.67
C ASN A 16 -21.74 -10.75 -16.92
N ARG A 17 -22.79 -10.53 -17.73
CA ARG A 17 -23.42 -9.21 -17.92
C ARG A 17 -24.29 -8.79 -16.72
N GLN A 18 -24.91 -9.75 -16.03
CA GLN A 18 -25.79 -9.49 -14.88
C GLN A 18 -25.05 -9.52 -13.53
N MET A 19 -23.88 -10.17 -13.46
CA MET A 19 -23.08 -10.28 -12.24
C MET A 19 -21.94 -9.27 -12.23
N GLU A 20 -22.06 -8.30 -11.33
CA GLU A 20 -21.11 -7.19 -11.19
C GLU A 20 -19.83 -7.56 -10.43
N ARG A 21 -19.91 -8.50 -9.47
CA ARG A 21 -18.79 -8.85 -8.57
C ARG A 21 -18.20 -10.24 -8.79
N SER A 22 -18.82 -11.04 -9.66
CA SER A 22 -18.41 -12.42 -9.91
C SER A 22 -18.16 -12.62 -11.40
N GLU A 23 -17.11 -13.37 -11.72
CA GLU A 23 -16.79 -13.81 -13.08
C GLU A 23 -17.02 -15.31 -13.16
N VAL A 24 -17.83 -15.73 -14.15
CA VAL A 24 -17.99 -17.15 -14.48
C VAL A 24 -17.15 -17.44 -15.70
N LEU A 25 -16.27 -18.43 -15.58
CA LEU A 25 -15.36 -18.87 -16.62
C LEU A 25 -15.64 -20.33 -16.94
N ILE A 26 -15.57 -20.68 -18.23
CA ILE A 26 -15.60 -22.07 -18.67
C ILE A 26 -14.18 -22.47 -19.07
N VAL A 27 -13.69 -23.56 -18.50
CA VAL A 27 -12.46 -24.22 -18.92
C VAL A 27 -12.84 -25.42 -19.76
N GLU A 28 -12.49 -25.41 -21.04
CA GLU A 28 -12.57 -26.56 -21.93
C GLU A 28 -11.20 -27.22 -22.02
N ALA A 29 -11.12 -28.55 -21.94
CA ALA A 29 -9.89 -29.30 -22.15
C ALA A 29 -10.08 -30.25 -23.33
N LYS A 30 -9.63 -29.84 -24.52
CA LYS A 30 -9.73 -30.66 -25.73
C LYS A 30 -8.60 -31.68 -25.75
N GLN A 31 -8.95 -32.96 -25.75
CA GLN A 31 -7.98 -34.04 -25.84
C GLN A 31 -7.89 -34.55 -27.28
N TYR A 32 -6.66 -34.70 -27.77
CA TYR A 32 -6.34 -35.31 -29.05
C TYR A 32 -5.49 -36.55 -28.79
N GLU A 33 -5.79 -37.64 -29.48
CA GLU A 33 -5.03 -38.88 -29.40
C GLU A 33 -4.60 -39.29 -30.81
N HIS A 34 -3.29 -39.44 -31.01
CA HIS A 34 -2.73 -39.91 -32.28
C HIS A 34 -1.45 -40.71 -32.04
N ASN A 35 -1.35 -41.91 -32.63
CA ASN A 35 -0.19 -42.81 -32.54
C ASN A 35 0.31 -43.05 -31.10
N GLY A 36 -0.59 -43.28 -30.14
CA GLY A 36 -0.24 -43.54 -28.73
C GLY A 36 0.18 -42.30 -27.95
N MET A 37 0.18 -41.12 -28.56
CA MET A 37 0.43 -39.84 -27.90
C MET A 37 -0.90 -39.13 -27.60
N ARG A 38 -1.11 -38.79 -26.33
CA ARG A 38 -2.27 -38.03 -25.84
C ARG A 38 -1.85 -36.58 -25.58
N VAL A 39 -2.47 -35.63 -26.29
CA VAL A 39 -2.25 -34.20 -26.11
C VAL A 39 -3.53 -33.57 -25.57
N ILE A 40 -3.41 -32.77 -24.51
CA ILE A 40 -4.53 -32.04 -23.91
C ILE A 40 -4.30 -30.54 -24.14
N VAL A 41 -5.25 -29.89 -24.81
CA VAL A 41 -5.23 -28.46 -25.11
C VAL A 41 -6.30 -27.76 -24.28
N PRO A 42 -5.93 -27.03 -23.22
CA PRO A 42 -6.88 -26.23 -22.46
C PRO A 42 -7.29 -24.96 -23.24
N SER A 43 -8.54 -24.55 -23.10
CA SER A 43 -9.11 -23.32 -23.66
C SER A 43 -10.01 -22.66 -22.61
N LEU A 44 -9.91 -21.35 -22.46
CA LEU A 44 -10.65 -20.58 -21.45
C LEU A 44 -11.65 -19.65 -22.14
N PHE A 45 -12.92 -19.76 -21.78
CA PHE A 45 -14.01 -18.94 -22.31
C PHE A 45 -14.61 -18.04 -21.22
N GLY A 46 -14.95 -16.80 -21.56
CA GLY A 46 -15.38 -15.75 -20.61
C GLY A 46 -14.24 -14.85 -20.09
N TYR A 47 -13.00 -15.10 -20.52
CA TYR A 47 -11.81 -14.31 -20.17
C TYR A 47 -11.43 -13.36 -21.32
N THR A 48 -12.17 -12.26 -21.49
CA THR A 48 -11.86 -11.23 -22.50
C THR A 48 -11.49 -9.90 -21.83
N GLU A 49 -10.56 -9.16 -22.43
CA GLU A 49 -10.15 -7.83 -21.92
C GLU A 49 -11.32 -6.83 -21.87
N GLU A 50 -12.28 -6.97 -22.78
CA GLU A 50 -13.47 -6.10 -22.88
C GLU A 50 -14.42 -6.34 -21.70
N ALA A 51 -14.66 -7.60 -21.30
CA ALA A 51 -15.45 -7.93 -20.11
C ALA A 51 -14.81 -7.37 -18.83
N ARG A 52 -13.47 -7.40 -18.74
CA ARG A 52 -12.72 -6.78 -17.63
C ARG A 52 -12.80 -5.25 -17.62
N ARG A 53 -12.84 -4.59 -18.79
CA ARG A 53 -12.98 -3.12 -18.88
C ARG A 53 -14.38 -2.66 -18.48
N ILE A 54 -15.42 -3.39 -18.91
CA ILE A 54 -16.82 -3.10 -18.53
C ILE A 54 -17.02 -3.32 -17.02
N LYS A 55 -16.50 -4.42 -16.45
CA LYS A 55 -16.57 -4.69 -15.00
C LYS A 55 -15.67 -3.76 -14.17
N LYS A 56 -14.57 -3.22 -14.71
CA LYS A 56 -13.78 -2.16 -14.04
C LYS A 56 -14.53 -0.82 -13.95
N ASN A 57 -15.37 -0.51 -14.92
CA ASN A 57 -16.12 0.75 -14.95
C ASN A 57 -17.40 0.71 -14.10
N ILE A 58 -17.94 -0.49 -13.81
CA ILE A 58 -19.00 -0.69 -12.82
C ILE A 58 -18.33 -1.09 -11.49
N THR A 59 -17.53 -0.18 -10.95
CA THR A 59 -17.10 -0.30 -9.56
C THR A 59 -18.34 -0.10 -8.71
N VAL A 60 -18.86 -1.21 -8.19
CA VAL A 60 -19.99 -1.22 -7.26
C VAL A 60 -19.78 -0.15 -6.20
N ASN A 61 -20.78 0.70 -6.01
CA ASN A 61 -20.88 1.68 -4.93
C ASN A 61 -20.75 0.97 -3.57
N THR A 62 -19.52 0.71 -3.14
CA THR A 62 -19.17 0.42 -1.76
C THR A 62 -18.76 1.74 -1.13
N ASP A 63 -19.76 2.52 -0.76
CA ASP A 63 -19.69 3.54 0.29
C ASP A 63 -18.34 4.31 0.35
N ASP A 64 -18.21 5.31 -0.52
CA ASP A 64 -17.47 6.55 -0.22
C ASP A 64 -15.99 6.40 0.24
N ARG A 65 -15.32 5.30 -0.12
CA ARG A 65 -13.87 5.17 0.11
C ARG A 65 -13.13 5.92 -0.99
N ARG A 66 -12.91 7.21 -0.78
CA ARG A 66 -11.93 7.98 -1.55
C ARG A 66 -10.58 7.26 -1.47
N LYS A 67 -10.10 6.76 -2.60
CA LYS A 67 -8.69 6.32 -2.70
C LYS A 67 -7.85 7.59 -2.70
N TRP A 68 -7.09 7.81 -1.64
CA TRP A 68 -6.22 8.98 -1.56
C TRP A 68 -5.11 8.88 -2.61
N ASN A 69 -4.69 10.03 -3.08
CA ASN A 69 -3.53 10.18 -3.96
C ASN A 69 -2.79 11.44 -3.54
N GLU A 70 -1.66 11.68 -4.18
CA GLU A 70 -0.78 12.81 -3.91
C GLU A 70 -1.52 14.15 -3.93
N GLN A 71 -2.25 14.42 -5.03
CA GLN A 71 -2.97 15.67 -5.22
C GLN A 71 -4.03 15.89 -4.14
N PHE A 72 -4.91 14.90 -3.92
CA PHE A 72 -5.99 15.03 -2.94
C PHE A 72 -5.48 15.19 -1.51
N PHE A 73 -4.39 14.51 -1.17
CA PHE A 73 -3.77 14.65 0.14
C PHE A 73 -3.16 16.04 0.31
N LEU A 74 -2.43 16.54 -0.69
CA LEU A 74 -1.81 17.87 -0.67
C LEU A 74 -2.86 18.98 -0.54
N ASP A 75 -3.96 18.89 -1.29
CA ASP A 75 -5.06 19.85 -1.22
C ASP A 75 -5.73 19.82 0.16
N GLU A 76 -5.86 18.63 0.77
CA GLU A 76 -6.46 18.50 2.09
C GLU A 76 -5.58 19.09 3.21
N ILE A 77 -4.27 18.82 3.22
CA ILE A 77 -3.38 19.39 4.24
C ILE A 77 -3.27 20.92 4.12
N LYS A 78 -3.26 21.45 2.89
CA LYS A 78 -3.21 22.91 2.66
C LYS A 78 -4.49 23.63 3.09
N SER A 79 -5.63 22.96 3.05
CA SER A 79 -6.91 23.55 3.46
C SER A 79 -7.19 23.45 4.96
N LYS A 80 -6.56 22.51 5.68
CA LYS A 80 -6.85 22.22 7.09
C LYS A 80 -5.75 22.62 8.07
N LEU A 81 -4.51 22.76 7.62
CA LEU A 81 -3.36 22.98 8.48
C LEU A 81 -2.67 24.31 8.19
N GLU A 82 -1.96 24.82 9.18
CA GLU A 82 -1.19 26.05 9.05
C GLU A 82 -0.02 25.87 8.08
N PRO A 83 0.50 26.97 7.47
CA PRO A 83 1.58 26.89 6.49
C PRO A 83 2.80 26.10 6.95
N SER A 84 3.28 26.31 8.18
CA SER A 84 4.43 25.59 8.74
C SER A 84 4.16 24.09 8.91
N GLU A 85 2.92 23.70 9.20
CA GLU A 85 2.53 22.32 9.48
C GLU A 85 2.43 21.50 8.20
N TRP A 86 1.70 21.99 7.19
CA TRP A 86 1.59 21.25 5.93
C TRP A 86 2.93 21.22 5.18
N GLN A 87 3.76 22.26 5.30
CA GLN A 87 5.11 22.27 4.77
C GLN A 87 5.99 21.19 5.42
N ALA A 88 5.88 20.97 6.73
CA ALA A 88 6.61 19.89 7.41
C ALA A 88 6.18 18.49 6.91
N ILE A 89 4.86 18.27 6.70
CA ILE A 89 4.31 17.05 6.11
C ILE A 89 4.85 16.81 4.71
N TRP A 90 4.87 17.85 3.90
CA TRP A 90 5.32 17.75 2.52
C TRP A 90 6.84 17.55 2.41
N LYS A 91 7.60 18.23 3.28
CA LYS A 91 9.06 18.07 3.36
C LYS A 91 9.47 16.63 3.68
N LEU A 92 8.79 15.99 4.64
CA LEU A 92 9.02 14.58 4.96
C LEU A 92 8.66 13.65 3.79
N TYR A 93 7.56 13.94 3.09
CA TYR A 93 7.13 13.21 1.90
C TYR A 93 8.20 13.28 0.80
N GLU A 94 8.60 14.49 0.39
CA GLU A 94 9.59 14.72 -0.66
C GLU A 94 10.94 14.09 -0.31
N PHE A 95 11.38 14.23 0.95
CA PHE A 95 12.58 13.58 1.43
C PHE A 95 12.53 12.06 1.21
N CYS A 96 11.46 11.39 1.64
CA CYS A 96 11.34 9.95 1.49
C CYS A 96 11.30 9.52 0.01
N VAL A 97 10.57 10.25 -0.83
CA VAL A 97 10.53 10.00 -2.28
C VAL A 97 11.92 10.15 -2.90
N SER A 98 12.67 11.20 -2.54
CA SER A 98 14.04 11.44 -3.03
C SER A 98 15.04 10.35 -2.60
N ARG A 99 14.70 9.57 -1.57
CA ARG A 99 15.49 8.43 -1.07
C ARG A 99 15.00 7.09 -1.60
N GLY A 100 14.07 7.08 -2.55
CA GLY A 100 13.57 5.86 -3.19
C GLY A 100 12.58 5.07 -2.34
N CYS A 101 12.00 5.67 -1.30
CA CYS A 101 10.90 5.06 -0.56
C CYS A 101 9.65 4.95 -1.44
N ILE A 102 8.89 3.88 -1.25
CA ILE A 102 7.58 3.72 -1.86
C ILE A 102 6.53 4.34 -0.95
N ILE A 103 5.69 5.20 -1.52
CA ILE A 103 4.55 5.77 -0.82
C ILE A 103 3.29 4.94 -1.08
N LYS A 104 2.67 4.44 -0.01
CA LYS A 104 1.37 3.77 -0.04
C LYS A 104 0.28 4.72 0.44
N TRP A 105 -0.70 4.98 -0.41
CA TRP A 105 -1.85 5.82 -0.08
C TRP A 105 -2.92 5.05 0.69
N GLY A 106 -3.46 5.68 1.72
CA GLY A 106 -4.55 5.15 2.52
C GLY A 106 -5.91 5.24 1.82
N THR A 107 -6.91 4.61 2.43
CA THR A 107 -8.30 4.57 1.93
C THR A 107 -9.29 5.04 3.00
N GLY A 108 -8.84 5.88 3.93
CA GLY A 108 -9.68 6.41 5.01
C GLY A 108 -10.80 7.29 4.46
N LYS A 109 -12.01 7.20 5.02
CA LYS A 109 -13.18 7.96 4.56
C LYS A 109 -13.06 9.46 4.84
N GLN A 110 -12.64 9.83 6.05
CA GLN A 110 -12.58 11.23 6.51
C GLN A 110 -11.16 11.81 6.59
N THR A 111 -10.15 10.94 6.69
CA THR A 111 -8.75 11.35 6.83
C THR A 111 -7.91 10.55 5.85
N GLY A 112 -7.23 11.27 4.97
CA GLY A 112 -6.21 10.70 4.09
C GLY A 112 -4.96 10.31 4.84
N SER A 113 -4.21 9.38 4.27
CA SER A 113 -2.86 9.07 4.76
C SER A 113 -1.94 8.68 3.64
N TYR A 114 -0.66 8.92 3.86
CA TYR A 114 0.41 8.28 3.13
C TYR A 114 1.29 7.49 4.10
N SER A 115 1.84 6.38 3.63
CA SER A 115 2.68 5.50 4.43
C SER A 115 3.99 5.22 3.70
N ILE A 116 5.09 5.33 4.43
CA ILE A 116 6.45 5.24 3.89
C ILE A 116 6.94 3.80 4.01
N VAL A 117 7.26 3.17 2.87
CA VAL A 117 7.83 1.82 2.79
C VAL A 117 9.24 1.90 2.22
N ILE A 118 10.18 1.17 2.80
CA ILE A 118 11.55 1.05 2.29
C ILE A 118 11.66 -0.28 1.53
N PRO A 119 11.48 -0.30 0.20
CA PRO A 119 11.23 -1.53 -0.57
C PRO A 119 12.32 -2.61 -0.42
N ASN A 120 13.58 -2.19 -0.23
CA ASN A 120 14.72 -3.09 -0.12
C ASN A 120 14.96 -3.62 1.30
N LEU A 121 14.23 -3.13 2.30
CA LEU A 121 14.45 -3.46 3.71
C LEU A 121 13.19 -4.06 4.34
N PHE A 122 12.00 -3.55 3.99
CA PHE A 122 10.72 -3.98 4.54
C PHE A 122 9.59 -3.88 3.51
N GLN A 123 8.62 -4.80 3.56
CA GLN A 123 7.38 -4.68 2.77
C GLN A 123 6.30 -3.82 3.47
N LYS A 124 6.42 -3.67 4.80
CA LYS A 124 5.52 -2.90 5.65
C LYS A 124 6.04 -1.47 5.80
N SER A 125 5.13 -0.53 6.06
CA SER A 125 5.53 0.87 6.25
C SER A 125 6.10 1.09 7.65
N ILE A 126 7.09 1.97 7.73
CA ILE A 126 7.73 2.36 9.00
C ILE A 126 7.00 3.52 9.67
N ILE A 127 6.41 4.41 8.87
CA ILE A 127 5.70 5.62 9.31
C ILE A 127 4.45 5.80 8.45
N SER A 128 3.37 6.24 9.08
CA SER A 128 2.16 6.71 8.41
C SER A 128 1.84 8.14 8.83
N VAL A 129 1.62 9.03 7.86
CA VAL A 129 1.27 10.43 8.10
C VAL A 129 -0.14 10.67 7.59
N PHE A 130 -0.97 11.29 8.41
CA PHE A 130 -2.38 11.54 8.16
C PHE A 130 -2.60 12.99 7.76
N SER A 131 -3.67 13.26 7.01
CA SER A 131 -3.98 14.60 6.50
C SER A 131 -4.46 15.59 7.58
N ASN A 132 -4.71 15.11 8.79
CA ASN A 132 -4.89 15.94 9.98
C ASN A 132 -3.57 16.22 10.73
N GLY A 133 -2.43 15.86 10.13
CA GLY A 133 -1.10 16.08 10.67
C GLY A 133 -0.65 15.07 11.73
N LYS A 134 -1.44 14.05 12.07
CA LYS A 134 -1.00 12.96 12.93
C LYS A 134 0.09 12.13 12.23
N LEU A 135 1.14 11.76 12.96
CA LEU A 135 2.18 10.83 12.51
C LEU A 135 2.17 9.59 13.40
N THR A 136 2.12 8.41 12.80
CA THR A 136 2.17 7.12 13.51
C THR A 136 3.46 6.39 13.16
N LEU A 137 4.17 5.95 14.20
CA LEU A 137 5.35 5.08 14.08
C LEU A 137 4.87 3.64 14.11
N ASN A 138 5.02 2.91 13.00
CA ASN A 138 4.44 1.58 12.83
C ASN A 138 5.35 0.47 13.38
N PHE A 139 5.91 0.66 14.58
CA PHE A 139 6.87 -0.26 15.18
C PHE A 139 6.33 -1.69 15.31
N GLY A 140 5.03 -1.84 15.52
CA GLY A 140 4.37 -3.13 15.59
C GLY A 140 4.37 -3.95 14.30
N TRP A 141 4.76 -3.38 13.16
CA TRP A 141 4.97 -4.10 11.90
C TRP A 141 6.44 -4.43 11.63
N LEU A 142 7.36 -3.97 12.47
CA LEU A 142 8.80 -4.15 12.30
C LEU A 142 9.31 -5.27 13.21
N GLU A 143 8.90 -6.50 12.91
CA GLU A 143 9.27 -7.71 13.64
C GLU A 143 9.51 -8.89 12.69
N GLY A 144 10.23 -9.92 13.16
CA GLY A 144 10.38 -11.20 12.47
C GLY A 144 11.63 -11.34 11.60
N HIS A 145 12.55 -10.39 11.66
CA HIS A 145 13.87 -10.48 11.01
C HIS A 145 14.88 -9.59 11.73
N GLU A 146 16.12 -10.05 11.90
CA GLU A 146 17.13 -9.39 12.73
C GLU A 146 17.44 -7.95 12.29
N ILE A 147 17.72 -7.74 10.99
CA ILE A 147 17.95 -6.38 10.45
C ILE A 147 16.74 -5.47 10.69
N ILE A 148 15.53 -6.05 10.67
CA ILE A 148 14.29 -5.29 10.82
C ILE A 148 14.13 -4.78 12.25
N GLU A 149 14.42 -5.65 13.20
CA GLU A 149 14.34 -5.36 14.62
C GLU A 149 15.42 -4.36 15.04
N HIS A 150 16.65 -4.50 14.53
CA HIS A 150 17.71 -3.52 14.76
C HIS A 150 17.36 -2.13 14.21
N PHE A 151 16.79 -2.04 13.00
CA PHE A 151 16.33 -0.76 12.46
C PHE A 151 15.23 -0.13 13.34
N ARG A 152 14.25 -0.93 13.77
CA ARG A 152 13.17 -0.48 14.66
C ARG A 152 13.74 0.09 15.96
N ASP A 153 14.66 -0.63 16.57
CA ASP A 153 15.21 -0.29 17.88
C ASP A 153 16.11 0.95 17.79
N ASP A 154 16.93 1.07 16.74
CA ASP A 154 17.71 2.27 16.46
C ASP A 154 16.81 3.49 16.20
N LEU A 155 15.74 3.33 15.41
CA LEU A 155 14.78 4.40 15.14
C LEU A 155 14.11 4.86 16.43
N ALA A 156 13.64 3.92 17.26
CA ALA A 156 13.01 4.24 18.53
C ALA A 156 13.98 4.92 19.50
N HIS A 157 15.22 4.44 19.60
CA HIS A 157 16.25 5.05 20.42
C HIS A 157 16.55 6.49 19.99
N LYS A 158 16.81 6.72 18.71
CA LYS A 158 17.07 8.07 18.16
C LYS A 158 15.89 9.01 18.35
N ILE A 159 14.64 8.55 18.18
CA ILE A 159 13.47 9.41 18.41
C ILE A 159 13.34 9.76 19.91
N ARG A 160 13.57 8.81 20.83
CA ARG A 160 13.54 9.10 22.28
C ARG A 160 14.56 10.16 22.67
N GLU A 161 15.79 10.02 22.18
CA GLU A 161 16.88 10.95 22.50
C GLU A 161 16.66 12.35 21.92
N THR A 162 16.21 12.44 20.66
CA THR A 162 16.27 13.70 19.91
C THR A 162 14.94 14.44 19.84
N LEU A 163 13.81 13.73 19.87
CA LEU A 163 12.49 14.37 19.81
C LEU A 163 11.86 14.61 21.18
N ASN A 164 12.42 14.07 22.27
CA ASN A 164 11.85 14.17 23.62
C ASN A 164 10.36 13.80 23.67
N VAL A 165 9.98 12.74 22.95
CA VAL A 165 8.62 12.22 22.87
C VAL A 165 8.53 10.88 23.60
N SER A 166 7.38 10.61 24.21
CA SER A 166 7.17 9.36 24.93
C SER A 166 6.98 8.20 23.95
N ILE A 167 7.98 7.33 23.85
CA ILE A 167 7.91 6.07 23.10
C ILE A 167 7.88 4.90 24.11
N PRO A 168 6.89 3.99 24.02
CA PRO A 168 6.83 2.80 24.87
C PRO A 168 8.13 2.01 24.88
N GLU A 169 8.53 1.42 26.01
CA GLU A 169 9.73 0.57 26.09
C GLU A 169 9.58 -0.68 25.22
N HIS A 170 8.42 -1.34 25.28
CA HIS A 170 8.10 -2.48 24.43
C HIS A 170 7.44 -2.03 23.12
N LEU A 171 8.17 -2.20 22.00
CA LEU A 171 7.76 -1.69 20.69
C LEU A 171 6.94 -2.69 19.88
N SER A 172 7.03 -3.99 20.19
CA SER A 172 6.28 -5.05 19.52
C SER A 172 4.79 -4.78 19.58
N ARG A 173 4.13 -4.84 18.42
CA ARG A 173 2.69 -4.55 18.23
C ARG A 173 2.23 -3.17 18.75
N LYS A 174 3.13 -2.20 18.90
CA LYS A 174 2.78 -0.81 19.29
C LYS A 174 2.86 0.15 18.11
N TYR A 175 1.99 1.16 18.14
CA TYR A 175 1.86 2.18 17.10
C TYR A 175 1.80 3.58 17.74
N PRO A 176 2.85 4.02 18.46
CA PRO A 176 2.85 5.33 19.08
C PRO A 176 2.66 6.40 18.01
N SER A 177 1.89 7.43 18.36
CA SER A 177 1.53 8.49 17.44
C SER A 177 1.83 9.85 18.04
N LEU A 178 2.27 10.76 17.19
CA LEU A 178 2.58 12.15 17.50
C LEU A 178 1.55 13.04 16.81
N SER A 179 1.03 14.02 17.54
CA SER A 179 0.23 15.10 16.99
C SER A 179 1.11 16.07 16.20
N ILE A 180 0.50 16.85 15.30
CA ILE A 180 1.23 17.75 14.40
C ILE A 180 2.12 18.74 15.15
N SER A 181 1.66 19.27 16.28
CA SER A 181 2.40 20.21 17.12
C SER A 181 3.62 19.58 17.80
N GLU A 182 3.63 18.26 18.02
CA GLU A 182 4.75 17.56 18.65
C GLU A 182 5.92 17.31 17.68
N TRP A 183 5.62 17.05 16.40
CA TRP A 183 6.62 16.60 15.43
C TRP A 183 6.90 17.60 14.30
N SER A 184 5.96 18.45 13.89
CA SER A 184 6.20 19.41 12.80
C SER A 184 7.36 20.38 13.09
N PRO A 185 7.54 20.92 14.32
CA PRO A 185 8.69 21.79 14.62
C PRO A 185 10.03 21.03 14.62
N LYS A 186 9.97 19.69 14.69
CA LYS A 186 11.11 18.78 14.74
C LYS A 186 11.27 17.99 13.43
N CYS A 187 10.60 18.40 12.35
CA CYS A 187 10.62 17.68 11.08
C CYS A 187 12.05 17.49 10.55
N ASP A 188 12.90 18.51 10.66
CA ASP A 188 14.29 18.42 10.20
C ASP A 188 15.14 17.44 11.03
N ILE A 189 14.86 17.35 12.33
CA ILE A 189 15.48 16.36 13.22
C ILE A 189 15.02 14.96 12.81
N LEU A 190 13.72 14.77 12.56
CA LEU A 190 13.17 13.49 12.10
C LEU A 190 13.79 13.07 10.76
N ILE A 191 13.91 13.99 9.80
CA ILE A 191 14.56 13.73 8.52
C ILE A 191 16.03 13.35 8.71
N ALA A 192 16.77 14.03 9.60
CA ALA A 192 18.16 13.70 9.89
C ALA A 192 18.32 12.30 10.51
N ILE A 193 17.40 11.90 11.39
CA ILE A 193 17.35 10.53 11.94
C ILE A 193 17.14 9.51 10.82
N MET A 194 16.15 9.76 9.97
CA MET A 194 15.82 8.88 8.85
C MET A 194 16.99 8.75 7.87
N GLU A 195 17.65 9.86 7.53
CA GLU A 195 18.84 9.90 6.69
C GLU A 195 19.98 9.05 7.27
N ALA A 196 20.25 9.18 8.57
CA ALA A 196 21.29 8.40 9.25
C ALA A 196 21.00 6.90 9.21
N LEU A 197 19.73 6.50 9.41
CA LEU A 197 19.31 5.10 9.30
C LEU A 197 19.35 4.60 7.86
N PHE A 198 18.98 5.43 6.89
CA PHE A 198 19.04 5.08 5.48
C PHE A 198 20.48 4.78 5.05
N LYS A 199 21.44 5.61 5.45
CA LYS A 199 22.86 5.32 5.23
C LYS A 199 23.27 4.01 5.91
N LYS A 200 22.94 3.85 7.20
CA LYS A 200 23.29 2.65 7.96
C LYS A 200 22.74 1.35 7.35
N TYR A 201 21.50 1.34 6.83
CA TYR A 201 20.83 0.09 6.47
C TYR A 201 20.60 -0.11 4.96
N MET A 202 20.67 0.95 4.15
CA MET A 202 20.56 0.85 2.69
C MET A 202 21.90 0.85 1.96
N GLU A 203 22.99 1.32 2.59
CA GLU A 203 24.35 1.20 2.05
C GLU A 203 25.01 -0.15 2.40
N ILE A 204 24.41 -0.96 3.30
CA ILE A 204 24.79 -2.37 3.53
C ILE A 204 24.21 -3.21 2.37
N LYS A 205 24.72 -2.96 1.17
CA LYS A 205 24.69 -3.89 0.05
C LYS A 205 26.12 -4.01 -0.47
N SER A 206 26.86 -4.94 0.13
CA SER A 206 27.99 -5.60 -0.52
C SER A 206 27.76 -7.10 -0.48
#